data_AF-A0A0D2BH73-F1
#
_entry.id   AF-A0A0D2BH73-F1
#
_cell.length_a   1.000
_cell.length_b   1.000
_cell.length_c   1.000
_cell.angle_alpha   90.00
_cell.angle_beta   90.00
_cell.angle_gamma   90.00
#
_symmetry.space_group_name_H-M   'P 1'
#
loop_
_entity.id
_entity.type
_entity.pdbx_description
1 polymer ?
#
loop_
_entity_poly.entity_id
_entity_poly.type
_entity_poly.pdbx_seq_one_letter_code
_entity_poly.pdbx_strand_id
1 'polypeptide(L)'
;MAEEEKKRFLEGNEMELGEKQGRTFNSPPPASTPRYTPHHSNNWQNNPILPVISYCASSILMTVTNKYILSFPDYNLNFFLLAVQAIVCVVAIQSCKSAGIITYRDFKVDEAKKWFPISLLLIGMIYTSTKALRFLSIPVYTIFKNLTIILIAYGEVLWFGGSVSRMALLSFGLMVLSSIIAAWADIKHALEAHGSGSSSAQQLATLNAGYIWMMVNCLSTAAYVLGMRKRIKLTNFKDFDTMFYNNLLTIPILLVASFVMEDWSAMNLAKNFPVVSRNAIIGAMIFTGLSSIFISYTSAWCVRATSSTTYSMVGALNKLPIAISGLVFFDAPVTLPSVSAIFVGFVSGMVYALAKVRESSKPKTGILPTSSIPMSASSQSNRDSLKA
;
A
#
# COMPACT_ATOMS: atom_id res chain seq x y z
N MET A 1 98.50 -9.61 42.32
CA MET A 1 98.54 -9.36 40.86
C MET A 1 97.38 -10.02 40.08
N ALA A 2 96.29 -10.47 40.73
CA ALA A 2 95.06 -10.88 40.04
C ALA A 2 93.77 -10.24 40.64
N GLU A 3 93.89 -9.45 41.73
CA GLU A 3 92.78 -8.67 42.30
C GLU A 3 92.83 -7.17 41.93
N GLU A 4 93.99 -6.63 41.54
CA GLU A 4 94.12 -5.23 41.10
C GLU A 4 93.63 -5.00 39.65
N GLU A 5 93.72 -6.00 38.77
CA GLU A 5 93.15 -5.91 37.42
C GLU A 5 91.62 -6.03 37.41
N LYS A 6 91.03 -6.75 38.38
CA LYS A 6 89.57 -6.87 38.50
C LYS A 6 88.92 -5.60 39.04
N LYS A 7 89.60 -4.85 39.92
CA LYS A 7 89.13 -3.53 40.39
C LYS A 7 89.21 -2.45 39.32
N ARG A 8 90.28 -2.42 38.51
CA ARG A 8 90.42 -1.46 37.40
C ARG A 8 89.41 -1.63 36.26
N PHE A 9 88.88 -2.85 36.05
CA PHE A 9 87.85 -3.09 35.03
C PHE A 9 86.42 -2.73 35.52
N LEU A 10 86.20 -2.69 36.84
CA LEU A 10 84.90 -2.35 37.45
C LEU A 10 84.77 -0.84 37.78
N GLU A 11 85.88 -0.14 38.03
CA GLU A 11 85.89 1.32 38.27
C GLU A 11 85.93 2.17 36.99
N GLY A 12 86.10 1.55 35.81
CA GLY A 12 86.30 2.25 34.53
C GLY A 12 85.04 2.66 33.77
N ASN A 13 83.83 2.30 34.21
CA ASN A 13 82.58 2.57 33.48
C ASN A 13 81.52 3.34 34.27
N GLU A 14 81.83 3.83 35.47
CA GLU A 14 80.97 4.74 36.21
C GLU A 14 81.63 6.12 36.31
N MET A 15 81.52 6.90 35.23
CA MET A 15 81.62 8.36 35.32
C MET A 15 80.50 9.01 34.51
N GLU A 16 79.77 9.86 35.23
CA GLU A 16 78.54 10.56 34.90
C GLU A 16 78.58 11.37 33.60
N LEU A 17 77.44 11.43 32.92
CA LEU A 17 76.95 12.65 32.27
C LEU A 17 75.44 12.56 32.05
N GLY A 18 74.68 13.31 32.86
CA GLY A 18 73.47 13.99 32.40
C GLY A 18 72.12 13.50 32.93
N GLU A 19 71.67 14.15 34.00
CA GLU A 19 70.29 14.21 34.49
C GLU A 19 69.23 14.38 33.39
N LYS A 20 68.09 13.67 33.52
CA LYS A 20 66.73 14.28 33.57
C LYS A 20 65.62 13.22 33.63
N GLN A 21 65.06 13.05 34.82
CA GLN A 21 63.62 12.93 35.07
C GLN A 21 62.83 11.88 34.25
N GLY A 22 62.82 10.64 34.76
CA GLY A 22 61.98 9.55 34.28
C GLY A 22 60.50 9.84 34.52
N ARG A 23 59.81 10.19 33.43
CA ARG A 23 58.37 10.39 33.29
C ARG A 23 57.55 9.20 33.78
N THR A 24 56.44 9.53 34.42
CA THR A 24 55.25 8.70 34.62
C THR A 24 54.91 7.88 33.38
N PHE A 25 54.75 6.56 33.55
CA PHE A 25 54.18 5.67 32.55
C PHE A 25 52.68 5.98 32.41
N ASN A 26 52.34 6.88 31.49
CA ASN A 26 50.97 7.05 31.03
C ASN A 26 50.71 6.05 29.90
N SER A 27 49.73 5.16 30.08
CA SER A 27 49.20 4.31 29.02
C SER A 27 48.80 5.16 27.80
N PRO A 28 48.97 4.67 26.55
CA PRO A 28 48.51 5.39 25.38
C PRO A 28 47.00 5.63 25.50
N PRO A 29 46.48 6.82 25.14
CA PRO A 29 45.04 7.01 25.06
C PRO A 29 44.48 5.98 24.05
N PRO A 30 43.32 5.35 24.33
CA PRO A 30 42.70 4.46 23.37
C PRO A 30 42.47 5.22 22.07
N ALA A 31 42.81 4.58 20.95
CA ALA A 31 42.58 5.13 19.62
C ALA A 31 41.13 5.63 19.56
N SER A 32 40.95 6.91 19.18
CA SER A 32 39.64 7.49 19.00
C SER A 32 38.89 6.65 17.97
N THR A 33 37.89 5.89 18.42
CA THR A 33 36.92 5.28 17.53
C THR A 33 36.38 6.39 16.63
N PRO A 34 36.42 6.25 15.29
CA PRO A 34 35.86 7.26 14.42
C PRO A 34 34.42 7.50 14.85
N ARG A 35 34.15 8.72 15.31
CA ARG A 35 32.82 9.17 15.67
C ARG A 35 32.01 9.03 14.38
N TYR A 36 31.14 8.02 14.31
CA TYR A 36 30.19 7.88 13.21
C TYR A 36 29.30 9.12 13.24
N THR A 37 29.69 10.13 12.47
CA THR A 37 28.80 11.20 12.09
C THR A 37 27.81 10.55 11.14
N PRO A 38 26.50 10.48 11.47
CA PRO A 38 25.54 10.09 10.46
C PRO A 38 25.66 11.14 9.37
N HIS A 39 26.19 10.75 8.21
CA HIS A 39 26.01 11.52 7.00
C HIS A 39 24.50 11.70 6.87
N HIS A 40 24.03 12.93 7.07
CA HIS A 40 22.73 13.37 6.59
C HIS A 40 22.81 13.38 5.06
N SER A 41 22.93 12.21 4.45
CA SER A 41 22.49 12.02 3.08
C SER A 41 21.02 12.35 3.13
N ASN A 42 20.62 13.42 2.44
CA ASN A 42 19.25 13.74 2.12
C ASN A 42 18.63 12.50 1.43
N ASN A 43 18.11 11.57 2.23
CA ASN A 43 17.56 10.31 1.77
C ASN A 43 16.10 10.54 1.41
N TRP A 44 15.85 11.33 0.36
CA TRP A 44 14.50 11.54 -0.20
C TRP A 44 13.82 10.20 -0.53
N GLN A 45 14.61 9.17 -0.83
CA GLN A 45 14.17 7.79 -1.10
C GLN A 45 13.69 7.01 0.14
N ASN A 46 14.07 7.42 1.37
CA ASN A 46 13.60 6.79 2.63
C ASN A 46 12.44 7.52 3.29
N ASN A 47 11.96 8.63 2.73
CA ASN A 47 10.82 9.34 3.30
C ASN A 47 9.50 8.62 2.96
N PRO A 48 8.79 8.03 3.94
CA PRO A 48 7.54 7.29 3.68
C PRO A 48 6.40 8.19 3.20
N ILE A 49 6.56 9.52 3.30
CA ILE A 49 5.58 10.53 2.89
C ILE A 49 5.54 10.68 1.36
N LEU A 50 6.68 10.58 0.68
CA LEU A 50 6.75 10.75 -0.77
C LEU A 50 5.92 9.69 -1.54
N PRO A 51 6.04 8.38 -1.24
CA PRO A 51 5.17 7.36 -1.84
C PRO A 51 3.68 7.62 -1.61
N VAL A 52 3.31 8.15 -0.43
CA VAL A 52 1.93 8.45 -0.07
C VAL A 52 1.37 9.59 -0.92
N ILE A 53 2.10 10.70 -1.04
CA ILE A 53 1.70 11.84 -1.87
C ILE A 53 1.62 11.44 -3.35
N SER A 54 2.62 10.72 -3.85
CA SER A 54 2.62 10.23 -5.24
C SER A 54 1.45 9.29 -5.50
N TYR A 55 1.12 8.40 -4.55
CA TYR A 55 -0.05 7.54 -4.64
C TYR A 55 -1.35 8.34 -4.70
N CYS A 56 -1.55 9.31 -3.80
CA CYS A 56 -2.75 10.17 -3.81
C CYS A 56 -2.90 10.91 -5.15
N ALA A 57 -1.84 11.56 -5.62
CA ALA A 57 -1.85 12.28 -6.90
C ALA A 57 -2.19 11.36 -8.08
N SER A 58 -1.54 10.19 -8.16
CA SER A 58 -1.81 9.20 -9.21
C SER A 58 -3.22 8.62 -9.14
N SER A 59 -3.80 8.48 -7.94
CA SER A 59 -5.15 7.96 -7.76
C SER A 59 -6.22 9.00 -8.11
N ILE A 60 -5.97 10.29 -7.86
CA ILE A 60 -6.84 11.38 -8.34
C ILE A 60 -6.80 11.43 -9.87
N LEU A 61 -5.60 11.40 -10.48
CA LEU A 61 -5.43 11.34 -11.94
C LEU A 61 -6.21 10.17 -12.54
N MET A 62 -6.00 8.95 -12.01
CA MET A 62 -6.72 7.75 -12.45
C MET A 62 -8.23 7.90 -12.34
N THR A 63 -8.74 8.49 -11.26
CA THR A 63 -10.19 8.68 -11.08
C THR A 63 -10.78 9.61 -12.14
N VAL A 64 -10.11 10.73 -12.42
CA VAL A 64 -10.54 11.68 -13.45
C VAL A 64 -10.47 11.04 -14.83
N THR A 65 -9.38 10.34 -15.15
CA THR A 65 -9.21 9.67 -16.43
C THR A 65 -10.23 8.53 -16.64
N ASN A 66 -10.54 7.75 -15.61
CA ASN A 66 -11.59 6.72 -15.69
C ASN A 66 -12.99 7.34 -15.84
N LYS A 67 -13.27 8.48 -15.21
CA LYS A 67 -14.55 9.18 -15.41
C LYS A 67 -14.71 9.64 -16.85
N TYR A 68 -13.62 10.03 -17.52
CA TYR A 68 -13.66 10.44 -18.92
C TYR A 68 -14.09 9.29 -19.85
N ILE A 69 -13.52 8.09 -19.71
CA ILE A 69 -13.95 6.97 -20.56
C ILE A 69 -15.38 6.49 -20.23
N LEU A 70 -15.79 6.55 -18.97
CA LEU A 70 -17.16 6.22 -18.57
C LEU A 70 -18.17 7.31 -18.93
N SER A 71 -17.73 8.45 -19.48
CA SER A 71 -18.63 9.50 -19.98
C SER A 71 -19.21 9.17 -21.36
N PHE A 72 -18.63 8.21 -22.08
CA PHE A 72 -19.19 7.75 -23.35
C PHE A 72 -20.47 6.95 -23.05
N PRO A 73 -21.63 7.40 -23.56
CA PRO A 73 -22.89 6.69 -23.38
C PRO A 73 -22.75 5.30 -24.01
N ASP A 74 -23.22 4.28 -23.29
CA ASP A 74 -23.22 2.85 -23.69
C ASP A 74 -21.92 2.05 -23.51
N TYR A 75 -20.82 2.64 -23.02
CA TYR A 75 -19.62 1.85 -22.70
C TYR A 75 -19.84 0.96 -21.48
N ASN A 76 -19.70 -0.37 -21.63
CA ASN A 76 -19.98 -1.34 -20.58
C ASN A 76 -18.94 -2.46 -20.43
N LEU A 77 -17.88 -2.48 -21.24
CA LEU A 77 -16.81 -3.47 -21.21
C LEU A 77 -15.69 -3.08 -20.22
N ASN A 78 -15.98 -3.16 -18.92
CA ASN A 78 -15.07 -2.76 -17.83
C ASN A 78 -13.87 -3.70 -17.64
N PHE A 79 -14.03 -5.02 -17.75
CA PHE A 79 -12.93 -5.98 -17.66
C PHE A 79 -12.03 -5.90 -18.89
N PHE A 80 -12.62 -5.70 -20.07
CA PHE A 80 -11.85 -5.41 -21.27
C PHE A 80 -11.03 -4.13 -21.13
N LEU A 81 -11.63 -3.04 -20.60
CA LEU A 81 -10.90 -1.81 -20.32
C LEU A 81 -9.68 -2.04 -19.44
N LEU A 82 -9.86 -2.76 -18.32
CA LEU A 82 -8.78 -3.11 -17.40
C LEU A 82 -7.70 -3.95 -18.08
N ALA A 83 -8.08 -4.87 -18.98
CA ALA A 83 -7.13 -5.65 -19.76
C ALA A 83 -6.31 -4.76 -20.70
N VAL A 84 -6.94 -3.82 -21.41
CA VAL A 84 -6.25 -2.85 -22.27
C VAL A 84 -5.31 -1.97 -21.44
N GLN A 85 -5.74 -1.48 -20.27
CA GLN A 85 -4.88 -0.70 -19.36
C GLN A 85 -3.65 -1.50 -18.92
N ALA A 86 -3.83 -2.77 -18.56
CA ALA A 86 -2.73 -3.66 -18.17
C ALA A 86 -1.77 -3.94 -19.35
N ILE A 87 -2.29 -4.14 -20.57
CA ILE A 87 -1.48 -4.30 -21.79
C ILE A 87 -0.66 -3.04 -22.05
N VAL A 88 -1.29 -1.86 -22.03
CA VAL A 88 -0.61 -0.57 -22.23
C VAL A 88 0.49 -0.37 -21.17
N CYS A 89 0.21 -0.72 -19.91
CA CYS A 89 1.21 -0.73 -18.84
C CYS A 89 2.43 -1.59 -19.20
N VAL A 90 2.22 -2.86 -19.57
CA VAL A 90 3.30 -3.80 -19.88
C VAL A 90 4.10 -3.35 -21.10
N VAL A 91 3.43 -2.92 -22.17
CA VAL A 91 4.09 -2.43 -23.39
C VAL A 91 4.93 -1.19 -23.09
N ALA A 92 4.40 -0.23 -22.33
CA ALA A 92 5.13 0.98 -21.99
C ALA A 92 6.38 0.69 -21.14
N ILE A 93 6.26 -0.12 -20.08
CA ILE A 93 7.41 -0.44 -19.22
C ILE A 93 8.45 -1.31 -19.93
N GLN A 94 8.02 -2.21 -20.82
CA GLN A 94 8.93 -2.99 -21.66
C GLN A 94 9.69 -2.08 -22.64
N SER A 95 8.99 -1.11 -23.24
CA SER A 95 9.60 -0.12 -24.15
C SER A 95 10.64 0.74 -23.42
N CYS A 96 10.31 1.19 -22.20
CA CYS A 96 11.25 1.93 -21.35
C CYS A 96 12.47 1.08 -20.94
N LYS A 97 12.29 -0.23 -20.72
CA LYS A 97 13.40 -1.16 -20.44
C LYS A 97 14.29 -1.36 -21.67
N SER A 98 13.72 -1.55 -22.86
CA SER A 98 14.50 -1.65 -24.10
C SER A 98 15.23 -0.35 -24.46
N ALA A 99 14.68 0.80 -24.09
CA ALA A 99 15.32 2.10 -24.23
C ALA A 99 16.39 2.39 -23.16
N GLY A 100 16.61 1.49 -22.20
CA GLY A 100 17.59 1.68 -21.12
C GLY A 100 17.20 2.71 -20.06
N ILE A 101 15.97 3.24 -20.09
CA ILE A 101 15.48 4.26 -19.15
C ILE A 101 15.23 3.64 -17.76
N ILE A 102 14.77 2.39 -17.72
CA ILE A 102 14.36 1.70 -16.49
C ILE A 102 14.97 0.30 -16.47
N THR A 103 15.46 -0.12 -15.30
CA THR A 103 15.95 -1.49 -15.07
C THR A 103 15.06 -2.21 -14.07
N TYR A 104 14.56 -3.38 -14.47
CA TYR A 104 13.82 -4.30 -13.62
C TYR A 104 14.15 -5.75 -14.01
N ARG A 105 13.91 -6.69 -13.09
CA ARG A 105 14.34 -8.08 -13.24
C ARG A 105 13.74 -8.73 -14.48
N ASP A 106 14.47 -9.68 -15.04
CA ASP A 106 13.95 -10.49 -16.14
C ASP A 106 12.85 -11.42 -15.65
N PHE A 107 11.93 -11.74 -16.56
CA PHE A 107 10.78 -12.58 -16.26
C PHE A 107 11.23 -14.00 -15.87
N LYS A 108 10.78 -14.45 -14.70
CA LYS A 108 11.01 -15.81 -14.20
C LYS A 108 9.69 -16.50 -13.96
N VAL A 109 9.52 -17.66 -14.60
CA VAL A 109 8.28 -18.45 -14.50
C VAL A 109 8.00 -18.88 -13.05
N ASP A 110 9.02 -19.18 -12.26
CA ASP A 110 8.84 -19.57 -10.86
C ASP A 110 8.32 -18.42 -9.99
N GLU A 111 8.80 -17.21 -10.23
CA GLU A 111 8.28 -16.02 -9.57
C GLU A 111 6.85 -15.72 -10.03
N ALA A 112 6.58 -15.88 -11.32
CA ALA A 112 5.26 -15.71 -11.92
C ALA A 112 4.23 -16.67 -11.31
N LYS A 113 4.53 -17.97 -11.22
CA LYS A 113 3.67 -18.99 -10.60
C LYS A 113 3.34 -18.65 -9.16
N LYS A 114 4.33 -18.16 -8.42
CA LYS A 114 4.15 -17.80 -7.02
C LYS A 114 3.43 -16.45 -6.82
N TRP A 115 3.43 -15.58 -7.84
CA TRP A 115 2.70 -14.31 -7.85
C TRP A 115 1.26 -14.44 -8.37
N PHE A 116 1.00 -15.44 -9.20
CA PHE A 116 -0.30 -15.72 -9.81
C PHE A 116 -1.48 -15.73 -8.81
N PRO A 117 -1.38 -16.32 -7.59
CA PRO A 117 -2.45 -16.23 -6.60
C PRO A 117 -2.81 -14.79 -6.20
N ILE A 118 -1.85 -13.87 -6.18
CA ILE A 118 -2.12 -12.44 -5.89
C ILE A 118 -2.91 -11.82 -7.03
N SER A 119 -2.53 -12.10 -8.28
CA SER A 119 -3.25 -11.62 -9.47
C SER A 119 -4.68 -12.15 -9.52
N LEU A 120 -4.91 -13.40 -9.09
CA LEU A 120 -6.25 -13.95 -8.94
C LEU A 120 -7.04 -13.25 -7.83
N LEU A 121 -6.43 -12.97 -6.68
CA LEU A 121 -7.06 -12.21 -5.59
C LEU A 121 -7.41 -10.77 -5.99
N LEU A 122 -6.60 -10.12 -6.82
CA LEU A 122 -6.88 -8.79 -7.37
C LEU A 122 -8.18 -8.80 -8.19
N ILE A 123 -8.33 -9.78 -9.07
CA ILE A 123 -9.52 -9.88 -9.93
C ILE A 123 -10.73 -10.35 -9.14
N GLY A 124 -10.54 -11.28 -8.19
CA GLY A 124 -11.58 -11.65 -7.23
C GLY A 124 -12.06 -10.45 -6.41
N MET A 125 -11.15 -9.58 -5.98
CA MET A 125 -11.48 -8.32 -5.32
C MET A 125 -12.28 -7.38 -6.24
N ILE A 126 -11.87 -7.19 -7.50
CA ILE A 126 -12.59 -6.34 -8.46
C ILE A 126 -14.00 -6.90 -8.72
N TYR A 127 -14.11 -8.19 -9.00
CA TYR A 127 -15.38 -8.86 -9.28
C TYR A 127 -16.36 -8.76 -8.10
N THR A 128 -15.91 -9.13 -6.90
CA THR A 128 -16.73 -9.07 -5.69
C THR A 128 -17.11 -7.63 -5.34
N SER A 129 -16.24 -6.65 -5.62
CA SER A 129 -16.54 -5.22 -5.46
C SER A 129 -17.67 -4.78 -6.41
N THR A 130 -17.61 -5.17 -7.68
CA THR A 130 -18.66 -4.85 -8.66
C THR A 130 -19.99 -5.51 -8.30
N LYS A 131 -19.98 -6.77 -7.84
CA LYS A 131 -21.20 -7.44 -7.36
C LYS A 131 -21.76 -6.79 -6.10
N ALA A 132 -20.92 -6.41 -5.14
CA ALA A 132 -21.37 -5.72 -3.92
C ALA A 132 -22.02 -4.37 -4.26
N LEU A 133 -21.42 -3.57 -5.13
CA LEU A 133 -21.96 -2.27 -5.57
C LEU A 133 -23.26 -2.38 -6.39
N ARG A 134 -23.58 -3.56 -6.94
CA ARG A 134 -24.87 -3.80 -7.61
C ARG A 134 -26.04 -3.90 -6.61
N PHE A 135 -25.77 -4.31 -5.37
CA PHE A 135 -26.79 -4.54 -4.35
C PHE A 135 -26.73 -3.53 -3.19
N LEU A 136 -25.54 -2.99 -2.89
CA LEU A 136 -25.32 -2.00 -1.84
C LEU A 136 -25.17 -0.60 -2.45
N SER A 137 -25.70 0.38 -1.74
CA SER A 137 -25.40 1.78 -2.04
C SER A 137 -23.92 2.09 -1.79
N ILE A 138 -23.37 3.05 -2.54
CA ILE A 138 -21.98 3.50 -2.44
C ILE A 138 -21.57 3.89 -1.00
N PRO A 139 -22.43 4.58 -0.21
CA PRO A 139 -22.08 4.93 1.18
C PRO A 139 -21.96 3.70 2.09
N VAL A 140 -22.90 2.75 1.99
CA VAL A 140 -22.84 1.49 2.76
C VAL A 140 -21.61 0.68 2.36
N TYR A 141 -21.34 0.55 1.06
CA TYR A 141 -20.11 -0.07 0.57
C TYR A 141 -18.84 0.58 1.16
N THR A 142 -18.84 1.91 1.31
CA THR A 142 -17.70 2.65 1.88
C THR A 142 -17.50 2.35 3.37
N ILE A 143 -18.57 2.19 4.15
CA ILE A 143 -18.49 1.77 5.56
C ILE A 143 -17.72 0.44 5.66
N PHE A 144 -18.12 -0.59 4.91
CA PHE A 144 -17.47 -1.90 4.97
C PHE A 144 -16.02 -1.86 4.44
N LYS A 145 -15.73 -1.04 3.44
CA LYS A 145 -14.34 -0.82 3.00
C LYS A 145 -13.48 -0.21 4.10
N ASN A 146 -14.02 0.71 4.89
CA ASN A 146 -13.31 1.28 6.03
C ASN A 146 -13.17 0.30 7.21
N LEU A 147 -14.15 -0.58 7.43
CA LEU A 147 -13.99 -1.73 8.34
C LEU A 147 -12.89 -2.69 7.88
N THR A 148 -12.70 -2.85 6.56
CA THR A 148 -11.64 -3.70 6.01
C THR A 148 -10.24 -3.21 6.44
N ILE A 149 -10.05 -1.91 6.71
CA ILE A 149 -8.78 -1.38 7.22
C ILE A 149 -8.43 -2.01 8.58
N ILE A 150 -9.42 -2.20 9.44
CA ILE A 150 -9.26 -2.86 10.75
C ILE A 150 -8.86 -4.33 10.54
N LEU A 151 -9.54 -5.03 9.63
CA LEU A 151 -9.20 -6.41 9.27
C LEU A 151 -7.77 -6.52 8.74
N ILE A 152 -7.34 -5.58 7.88
CA ILE A 152 -5.97 -5.54 7.35
C ILE A 152 -4.96 -5.28 8.47
N ALA A 153 -5.26 -4.39 9.42
CA ALA A 153 -4.38 -4.09 10.55
C ALA A 153 -4.13 -5.33 11.42
N TYR A 154 -5.19 -6.06 11.78
CA TYR A 154 -5.06 -7.32 12.52
C TYR A 154 -4.42 -8.45 11.69
N GLY A 155 -4.73 -8.52 10.39
CA GLY A 155 -4.06 -9.44 9.48
C GLY A 155 -2.55 -9.17 9.35
N GLU A 156 -2.14 -7.90 9.40
CA GLU A 156 -0.73 -7.52 9.40
C GLU A 156 -0.04 -8.00 10.68
N VAL A 157 -0.68 -7.86 11.84
CA VAL A 157 -0.19 -8.40 13.12
C VAL A 157 -0.05 -9.93 13.06
N LEU A 158 -1.02 -10.64 12.47
CA LEU A 158 -1.00 -12.09 12.36
C LEU A 158 0.13 -12.59 11.45
N TRP A 159 0.40 -11.92 10.32
CA TRP A 159 1.36 -12.39 9.31
C TRP A 159 2.78 -11.86 9.51
N PHE A 160 2.96 -10.64 10.02
CA PHE A 160 4.27 -9.99 10.14
C PHE A 160 4.70 -9.77 11.60
N GLY A 161 3.83 -10.06 12.57
CA GLY A 161 4.04 -9.73 13.97
C GLY A 161 3.90 -8.23 14.27
N GLY A 162 3.88 -7.90 15.55
CA GLY A 162 3.75 -6.52 16.04
C GLY A 162 2.46 -6.30 16.82
N SER A 163 2.06 -5.03 16.99
CA SER A 163 0.82 -4.66 17.68
C SER A 163 0.19 -3.44 17.02
N VAL A 164 -1.15 -3.38 17.03
CA VAL A 164 -1.87 -2.19 16.61
C VAL A 164 -1.90 -1.22 17.78
N SER A 165 -1.31 -0.04 17.61
CA SER A 165 -1.37 1.02 18.63
C SER A 165 -2.83 1.44 18.90
N ARG A 166 -3.16 1.70 20.16
CA ARG A 166 -4.48 2.24 20.56
C ARG A 166 -4.84 3.51 19.79
N MET A 167 -3.85 4.34 19.44
CA MET A 167 -4.05 5.55 18.66
C MET A 167 -4.37 5.26 17.19
N ALA A 168 -3.78 4.21 16.60
CA ALA A 168 -4.11 3.76 15.26
C ALA A 168 -5.54 3.17 15.21
N LEU A 169 -5.91 2.39 16.23
CA LEU A 169 -7.26 1.84 16.35
C LEU A 169 -8.34 2.93 16.52
N LEU A 170 -8.04 3.97 17.31
CA LEU A 170 -8.89 5.16 17.42
C LEU A 170 -9.08 5.83 16.05
N SER A 171 -8.01 5.99 15.27
CA SER A 171 -8.11 6.53 13.92
C SER A 171 -9.03 5.70 13.02
N PHE A 172 -8.88 4.37 13.00
CA PHE A 172 -9.76 3.51 12.20
C PHE A 172 -11.22 3.63 12.65
N GLY A 173 -11.48 3.70 13.96
CA GLY A 173 -12.82 3.96 14.50
C GLY A 173 -13.40 5.29 14.01
N LEU A 174 -12.61 6.37 14.01
CA LEU A 174 -13.03 7.67 13.46
C LEU A 174 -13.30 7.61 11.95
N MET A 175 -12.51 6.83 11.19
CA MET A 175 -12.72 6.65 9.75
C MET A 175 -14.04 5.93 9.46
N VAL A 176 -14.36 4.90 10.25
CA VAL A 176 -15.65 4.19 10.16
C VAL A 176 -16.80 5.13 10.57
N LEU A 177 -16.64 5.89 11.65
CA LEU A 177 -17.64 6.87 12.10
C LEU A 177 -17.93 7.92 11.01
N SER A 178 -16.90 8.45 10.35
CA SER A 178 -17.03 9.35 9.20
C SER A 178 -17.92 8.76 8.10
N SER A 179 -17.72 7.48 7.76
CA SER A 179 -18.53 6.82 6.73
C SER A 179 -19.97 6.54 7.15
N ILE A 180 -20.21 6.27 8.43
CA ILE A 180 -21.55 6.10 8.98
C ILE A 180 -22.32 7.42 8.92
N ILE A 181 -21.68 8.54 9.29
CA ILE A 181 -22.29 9.88 9.21
C ILE A 181 -22.61 10.21 7.75
N ALA A 182 -21.69 9.95 6.81
CA ALA A 182 -21.92 10.16 5.38
C ALA A 182 -23.10 9.34 4.86
N ALA A 183 -23.15 8.04 5.20
CA ALA A 183 -24.26 7.18 4.78
C ALA A 183 -25.60 7.61 5.37
N TRP A 184 -25.62 8.06 6.63
CA TRP A 184 -26.83 8.57 7.27
C TRP A 184 -27.33 9.86 6.60
N ALA A 185 -26.41 10.76 6.21
CA ALA A 185 -26.74 11.95 5.44
C ALA A 185 -27.45 11.60 4.13
N ASP A 186 -26.86 10.69 3.35
CA ASP A 186 -27.39 10.28 2.05
C ASP A 186 -28.74 9.57 2.18
N ILE A 187 -28.90 8.69 3.19
CA ILE A 187 -30.17 7.99 3.43
C ILE A 187 -31.27 8.97 3.83
N LYS A 188 -30.98 9.94 4.71
CA LYS A 188 -31.95 10.94 5.13
C LYS A 188 -32.43 11.79 3.94
N HIS A 189 -31.51 12.23 3.08
CA HIS A 189 -31.87 12.93 1.85
C HIS A 189 -32.71 12.08 0.90
N ALA A 190 -32.35 10.81 0.73
CA ALA A 190 -33.11 9.90 -0.13
C ALA A 190 -34.54 9.68 0.40
N LEU A 191 -34.71 9.55 1.72
CA LEU A 191 -36.01 9.35 2.36
C LEU A 191 -36.90 10.60 2.33
N GLU A 192 -36.31 11.79 2.48
CA GLU A 192 -37.02 13.07 2.36
C GLU A 192 -37.44 13.34 0.90
N ALA A 193 -36.67 12.86 -0.07
CA ALA A 193 -36.95 13.03 -1.50
C ALA A 193 -37.95 11.99 -2.07
N HIS A 194 -38.01 10.77 -1.49
CA HIS A 194 -38.87 9.68 -1.99
C HIS A 194 -39.74 9.13 -0.85
N GLY A 195 -41.03 9.50 -0.85
CA GLY A 195 -42.03 8.95 0.07
C GLY A 195 -42.07 7.42 0.02
N SER A 196 -42.16 6.80 1.20
CA SER A 196 -41.94 5.36 1.43
C SER A 196 -42.93 4.46 0.66
N GLY A 197 -42.47 3.91 -0.47
CA GLY A 197 -43.20 2.95 -1.29
C GLY A 197 -42.58 1.54 -1.34
N SER A 198 -43.09 0.65 -0.47
CA SER A 198 -43.37 -0.79 -0.68
C SER A 198 -42.28 -1.87 -0.96
N SER A 199 -42.60 -3.08 -0.47
CA SER A 199 -42.10 -4.45 -0.75
C SER A 199 -40.90 -5.02 0.05
N SER A 200 -41.17 -5.38 1.30
CA SER A 200 -40.18 -5.82 2.31
C SER A 200 -39.49 -7.17 2.05
N ALA A 201 -40.08 -8.13 1.34
CA ALA A 201 -39.53 -9.48 1.23
C ALA A 201 -38.43 -9.62 0.16
N GLN A 202 -38.67 -9.12 -1.06
CA GLN A 202 -37.68 -9.15 -2.15
C GLN A 202 -36.47 -8.25 -1.82
N GLN A 203 -36.72 -7.08 -1.20
CA GLN A 203 -35.68 -6.15 -0.77
C GLN A 203 -34.74 -6.78 0.26
N LEU A 204 -35.28 -7.57 1.21
CA LEU A 204 -34.48 -8.22 2.25
C LEU A 204 -33.59 -9.34 1.68
N ALA A 205 -34.08 -10.13 0.72
CA ALA A 205 -33.28 -11.15 0.05
C ALA A 205 -32.15 -10.54 -0.81
N THR A 206 -32.43 -9.45 -1.55
CA THR A 206 -31.40 -8.73 -2.31
C THR A 206 -30.36 -8.05 -1.41
N LEU A 207 -30.79 -7.59 -0.23
CA LEU A 207 -29.91 -6.96 0.75
C LEU A 207 -28.96 -8.00 1.39
N ASN A 208 -29.48 -9.18 1.74
CA ASN A 208 -28.68 -10.29 2.28
C ASN A 208 -27.61 -10.76 1.28
N ALA A 209 -27.99 -10.90 0.00
CA ALA A 209 -27.03 -11.25 -1.05
C ALA A 209 -25.92 -10.18 -1.18
N GLY A 210 -26.28 -8.90 -1.09
CA GLY A 210 -25.32 -7.80 -1.10
C GLY A 210 -24.31 -7.87 0.06
N TYR A 211 -24.77 -8.12 1.29
CA TYR A 211 -23.88 -8.22 2.45
C TYR A 211 -22.93 -9.43 2.38
N ILE A 212 -23.39 -10.56 1.81
CA ILE A 212 -22.52 -11.73 1.56
C ILE A 212 -21.42 -11.35 0.56
N TRP A 213 -21.78 -10.73 -0.58
CA TRP A 213 -20.80 -10.26 -1.56
C TRP A 213 -19.82 -9.26 -0.96
N MET A 214 -20.30 -8.37 -0.07
CA MET A 214 -19.43 -7.41 0.61
C MET A 214 -18.47 -8.10 1.59
N MET A 215 -18.93 -9.11 2.33
CA MET A 215 -18.07 -9.90 3.22
C MET A 215 -16.94 -10.59 2.43
N VAL A 216 -17.28 -11.25 1.33
CA VAL A 216 -16.30 -11.89 0.44
C VAL A 216 -15.35 -10.84 -0.14
N ASN A 217 -15.84 -9.64 -0.46
CA ASN A 217 -15.02 -8.54 -0.94
C ASN A 217 -14.03 -8.03 0.12
N CYS A 218 -14.46 -7.86 1.37
CA CYS A 218 -13.59 -7.46 2.48
C CYS A 218 -12.45 -8.46 2.68
N LEU A 219 -12.78 -9.76 2.71
CA LEU A 219 -11.80 -10.85 2.86
C LEU A 219 -10.83 -10.88 1.66
N SER A 220 -11.34 -10.78 0.43
CA SER A 220 -10.52 -10.77 -0.79
C SER A 220 -9.60 -9.55 -0.85
N THR A 221 -10.09 -8.38 -0.45
CA THR A 221 -9.31 -7.14 -0.38
C THR A 221 -8.17 -7.28 0.64
N ALA A 222 -8.48 -7.79 1.84
CA ALA A 222 -7.47 -7.99 2.87
C ALA A 222 -6.41 -9.01 2.42
N ALA A 223 -6.85 -10.15 1.87
CA ALA A 223 -5.96 -11.18 1.35
C ALA A 223 -5.07 -10.66 0.20
N TYR A 224 -5.61 -9.85 -0.71
CA TYR A 224 -4.83 -9.23 -1.79
C TYR A 224 -3.75 -8.29 -1.24
N VAL A 225 -4.11 -7.33 -0.39
CA VAL A 225 -3.16 -6.30 0.10
C VAL A 225 -2.10 -6.91 1.01
N LEU A 226 -2.48 -7.85 1.88
CA LEU A 226 -1.54 -8.58 2.75
C LEU A 226 -0.67 -9.54 1.93
N GLY A 227 -1.28 -10.27 0.98
CA GLY A 227 -0.62 -11.19 0.06
C GLY A 227 0.45 -10.48 -0.77
N MET A 228 0.08 -9.38 -1.42
CA MET A 228 0.99 -8.54 -2.17
C MET A 228 2.19 -8.10 -1.32
N ARG A 229 1.96 -7.51 -0.13
CA ARG A 229 3.05 -7.09 0.76
C ARG A 229 3.94 -8.24 1.19
N LYS A 230 3.36 -9.40 1.53
CA LYS A 230 4.12 -10.59 1.95
C LYS A 230 5.04 -11.04 0.83
N ARG A 231 4.54 -11.08 -0.40
CA ARG A 231 5.33 -11.50 -1.56
C ARG A 231 6.40 -10.50 -1.92
N ILE A 232 6.12 -9.19 -1.91
CA ILE A 232 7.14 -8.14 -2.12
C ILE A 232 8.32 -8.34 -1.15
N LYS A 233 8.04 -8.59 0.14
CA LYS A 233 9.08 -8.81 1.16
C LYS A 233 9.87 -10.11 0.94
N LEU A 234 9.19 -11.21 0.57
CA LEU A 234 9.84 -12.52 0.39
C LEU A 234 10.71 -12.59 -0.87
N THR A 235 10.27 -12.01 -1.98
CA THR A 235 11.02 -12.03 -3.25
C THR A 235 11.98 -10.85 -3.41
N ASN A 236 11.96 -9.91 -2.45
CA ASN A 236 12.69 -8.65 -2.52
C ASN A 236 12.41 -7.91 -3.84
N PHE A 237 11.14 -7.87 -4.24
CA PHE A 237 10.72 -7.18 -5.46
C PHE A 237 10.83 -5.67 -5.29
N LYS A 238 11.40 -5.02 -6.29
CA LYS A 238 11.33 -3.57 -6.43
C LYS A 238 9.94 -3.16 -6.97
N ASP A 239 9.72 -1.86 -7.04
CA ASP A 239 8.43 -1.28 -7.47
C ASP A 239 8.09 -1.65 -8.91
N PHE A 240 9.07 -1.54 -9.82
CA PHE A 240 8.90 -1.93 -11.22
C PHE A 240 8.68 -3.44 -11.40
N ASP A 241 9.37 -4.29 -10.63
CA ASP A 241 9.15 -5.74 -10.68
C ASP A 241 7.70 -6.07 -10.28
N THR A 242 7.25 -5.49 -9.16
CA THR A 242 5.88 -5.68 -8.64
C THR A 242 4.84 -5.22 -9.66
N MET A 243 5.04 -4.03 -10.26
CA MET A 243 4.16 -3.48 -11.28
C MET A 243 4.10 -4.37 -12.52
N PHE A 244 5.25 -4.85 -13.01
CA PHE A 244 5.34 -5.71 -14.19
C PHE A 244 4.59 -7.01 -13.98
N TYR A 245 4.87 -7.75 -12.89
CA TYR A 245 4.18 -9.00 -12.60
C TYR A 245 2.68 -8.80 -12.35
N ASN A 246 2.28 -7.72 -11.67
CA ASN A 246 0.87 -7.46 -11.40
C ASN A 246 0.09 -7.22 -12.70
N ASN A 247 0.60 -6.39 -13.61
CA ASN A 247 -0.06 -6.11 -14.88
C ASN A 247 0.03 -7.30 -15.85
N LEU A 248 1.20 -7.94 -16.00
CA LEU A 248 1.39 -9.05 -16.93
C LEU A 248 0.50 -10.26 -16.59
N LEU A 249 0.45 -10.65 -15.31
CA LEU A 249 -0.29 -11.84 -14.89
C LEU A 249 -1.81 -11.61 -14.83
N THR A 250 -2.25 -10.37 -14.70
CA THR A 250 -3.68 -10.05 -14.70
C THR A 250 -4.27 -10.02 -16.10
N ILE A 251 -3.50 -9.74 -17.16
CA ILE A 251 -3.97 -9.74 -18.57
C ILE A 251 -4.76 -11.01 -18.92
N PRO A 252 -4.20 -12.24 -18.83
CA PRO A 252 -4.93 -13.44 -19.25
C PRO A 252 -6.19 -13.65 -18.41
N ILE A 253 -6.13 -13.34 -17.11
CA ILE A 253 -7.26 -13.54 -16.20
C ILE A 253 -8.37 -12.50 -16.50
N LEU A 254 -8.02 -11.24 -16.80
CA LEU A 254 -8.96 -10.18 -17.17
C LEU A 254 -9.61 -10.45 -18.53
N LEU A 255 -8.86 -10.99 -19.49
CA LEU A 255 -9.42 -11.40 -20.78
C LEU A 255 -10.43 -12.53 -20.60
N VAL A 256 -10.09 -13.57 -19.83
CA VAL A 256 -11.03 -14.66 -19.50
C VAL A 256 -12.27 -14.11 -18.77
N ALA A 257 -12.07 -13.22 -17.79
CA ALA A 257 -13.19 -12.59 -17.07
C ALA A 257 -14.08 -11.78 -18.01
N SER A 258 -13.50 -11.03 -18.96
CA SER A 258 -14.22 -10.27 -19.97
C SER A 258 -15.04 -11.18 -20.88
N PHE A 259 -14.47 -12.28 -21.39
CA PHE A 259 -15.21 -13.23 -22.25
C PHE A 259 -16.34 -13.96 -21.53
N VAL A 260 -16.21 -14.21 -20.23
CA VAL A 260 -17.22 -14.95 -19.44
C VAL A 260 -18.31 -14.02 -18.89
N MET A 261 -17.95 -12.79 -18.52
CA MET A 261 -18.84 -11.90 -17.75
C MET A 261 -19.43 -10.74 -18.56
N GLU A 262 -18.82 -10.39 -19.71
CA GLU A 262 -19.26 -9.28 -20.54
C GLU A 262 -19.93 -9.76 -21.81
N ASP A 263 -20.86 -8.97 -22.34
CA ASP A 263 -21.55 -9.30 -23.57
C ASP A 263 -20.71 -8.91 -24.79
N TRP A 264 -20.24 -9.92 -25.53
CA TRP A 264 -19.50 -9.76 -26.78
C TRP A 264 -20.38 -9.83 -28.02
N SER A 265 -21.71 -9.70 -27.87
CA SER A 265 -22.63 -9.63 -29.01
C SER A 265 -22.24 -8.50 -29.97
N ALA A 266 -22.44 -8.72 -31.27
CA ALA A 266 -22.13 -7.72 -32.30
C ALA A 266 -22.86 -6.39 -32.05
N MET A 267 -24.07 -6.46 -31.47
CA MET A 267 -24.84 -5.28 -31.08
C MET A 267 -24.18 -4.53 -29.93
N ASN A 268 -23.73 -5.22 -28.87
CA ASN A 268 -23.05 -4.58 -27.74
C ASN A 268 -21.70 -4.00 -28.15
N LEU A 269 -20.96 -4.68 -29.03
CA LEU A 269 -19.69 -4.17 -29.54
C LEU A 269 -19.88 -2.92 -30.41
N ALA A 270 -20.93 -2.87 -31.24
CA ALA A 270 -21.27 -1.68 -32.03
C ALA A 270 -21.64 -0.47 -31.14
N LYS A 271 -22.28 -0.71 -29.99
CA LYS A 271 -22.58 0.33 -28.99
C LYS A 271 -21.33 0.82 -28.27
N ASN A 272 -20.44 -0.08 -27.86
CA ASN A 272 -19.19 0.29 -27.19
C ASN A 272 -18.18 0.96 -28.14
N PHE A 273 -18.27 0.70 -29.45
CA PHE A 273 -17.36 1.25 -30.46
C PHE A 273 -18.11 1.83 -31.68
N PRO A 274 -18.90 2.90 -31.51
CA PRO A 274 -19.59 3.56 -32.63
C PRO A 274 -18.57 4.11 -33.63
N VAL A 275 -18.85 4.01 -34.93
CA VAL A 275 -17.90 4.42 -35.99
C VAL A 275 -17.42 5.87 -35.83
N VAL A 276 -18.31 6.75 -35.36
CA VAL A 276 -18.04 8.19 -35.19
C VAL A 276 -17.06 8.47 -34.04
N SER A 277 -17.16 7.75 -32.93
CA SER A 277 -16.38 7.99 -31.71
C SER A 277 -15.33 6.91 -31.43
N ARG A 278 -15.20 5.90 -32.28
CA ARG A 278 -14.29 4.75 -32.09
C ARG A 278 -12.85 5.17 -31.81
N ASN A 279 -12.31 6.11 -32.58
CA ASN A 279 -10.92 6.57 -32.39
C ASN A 279 -10.76 7.34 -31.07
N ALA A 280 -11.77 8.11 -30.66
CA ALA A 280 -11.76 8.81 -29.39
C ALA A 280 -11.81 7.84 -28.20
N ILE A 281 -12.62 6.79 -28.30
CA ILE A 281 -12.73 5.75 -27.26
C ILE A 281 -11.43 4.94 -27.15
N ILE A 282 -10.83 4.54 -28.27
CA ILE A 282 -9.52 3.86 -28.29
C ILE A 282 -8.43 4.78 -27.73
N GLY A 283 -8.39 6.05 -28.13
CA GLY A 283 -7.48 7.05 -27.59
C GLY A 283 -7.66 7.24 -26.08
N ALA A 284 -8.91 7.29 -25.60
CA ALA A 284 -9.24 7.35 -24.19
C ALA A 284 -8.78 6.10 -23.44
N MET A 285 -8.94 4.90 -24.01
CA MET A 285 -8.43 3.65 -23.43
C MET A 285 -6.92 3.68 -23.25
N ILE A 286 -6.18 4.10 -24.28
CA ILE A 286 -4.72 4.23 -24.21
C ILE A 286 -4.32 5.27 -23.16
N PHE A 287 -4.98 6.44 -23.14
CA PHE A 287 -4.73 7.48 -22.16
C PHE A 287 -5.00 7.01 -20.72
N THR A 288 -6.10 6.29 -20.49
CA THR A 288 -6.37 5.65 -19.19
C THR A 288 -5.32 4.60 -18.83
N GLY A 289 -4.82 3.85 -19.81
CA GLY A 289 -3.73 2.90 -19.65
C GLY A 289 -2.42 3.57 -19.25
N LEU A 290 -2.08 4.72 -19.85
CA LEU A 290 -0.91 5.51 -19.46
C LEU A 290 -1.06 6.06 -18.03
N SER A 291 -2.24 6.58 -17.66
CA SER A 291 -2.53 6.96 -16.27
C SER A 291 -2.41 5.77 -15.30
N SER A 292 -2.70 4.54 -15.76
CA SER A 292 -2.62 3.32 -14.95
C SER A 292 -1.21 2.91 -14.57
N ILE A 293 -0.19 3.36 -15.32
CA ILE A 293 1.23 3.15 -15.02
C ILE A 293 1.58 3.79 -13.69
N PHE A 294 1.17 5.05 -13.50
CA PHE A 294 1.49 5.81 -12.30
C PHE A 294 0.90 5.18 -11.06
N ILE A 295 -0.39 4.83 -11.06
CA ILE A 295 -1.05 4.22 -9.91
C ILE A 295 -0.53 2.80 -9.61
N SER A 296 -0.20 2.02 -10.65
CA SER A 296 0.36 0.69 -10.47
C SER A 296 1.75 0.75 -9.83
N TYR A 297 2.59 1.69 -10.24
CA TYR A 297 3.90 1.91 -9.64
C TYR A 297 3.81 2.45 -8.21
N THR A 298 3.05 3.54 -8.00
CA THR A 298 2.97 4.21 -6.70
C THR A 298 2.27 3.37 -5.65
N SER A 299 1.31 2.50 -6.03
CA SER A 299 0.68 1.56 -5.10
C SER A 299 1.66 0.51 -4.58
N ALA A 300 2.45 -0.11 -5.47
CA ALA A 300 3.52 -1.03 -5.09
C ALA A 300 4.56 -0.34 -4.19
N TRP A 301 4.99 0.86 -4.58
CA TRP A 301 5.94 1.65 -3.82
C TRP A 301 5.42 2.04 -2.44
N CYS A 302 4.17 2.48 -2.34
CA CYS A 302 3.51 2.82 -1.08
C CYS A 302 3.44 1.60 -0.15
N VAL A 303 3.00 0.45 -0.66
CA VAL A 303 2.90 -0.78 0.15
C VAL A 303 4.27 -1.27 0.61
N ARG A 304 5.30 -1.16 -0.25
CA ARG A 304 6.67 -1.57 0.09
C ARG A 304 7.32 -0.64 1.11
N ALA A 305 7.19 0.68 0.92
CA ALA A 305 7.83 1.69 1.77
C ALA A 305 7.10 1.91 3.11
N THR A 306 5.82 1.53 3.21
CA THR A 306 4.99 1.84 4.39
C THR A 306 4.33 0.59 5.02
N SER A 307 2.99 0.61 5.11
CA SER A 307 1.98 -0.35 5.56
C SER A 307 1.28 -1.19 4.50
N SER A 308 0.77 -2.40 4.77
CA SER A 308 -0.51 -2.79 4.13
C SER A 308 -1.63 -1.90 4.65
N THR A 309 -1.64 -1.67 5.97
CA THR A 309 -2.62 -0.83 6.65
C THR A 309 -2.54 0.64 6.24
N THR A 310 -1.33 1.20 6.14
CA THR A 310 -1.12 2.59 5.68
C THR A 310 -1.62 2.77 4.25
N TYR A 311 -1.33 1.83 3.35
CA TYR A 311 -1.84 1.86 1.98
C TYR A 311 -3.37 1.92 1.93
N SER A 312 -4.05 1.06 2.69
CA SER A 312 -5.52 1.06 2.76
C SER A 312 -6.09 2.34 3.41
N MET A 313 -5.44 2.85 4.45
CA MET A 313 -5.83 4.10 5.12
C MET A 313 -5.70 5.31 4.17
N VAL A 314 -4.60 5.40 3.44
CA VAL A 314 -4.38 6.45 2.44
C VAL A 314 -5.39 6.34 1.30
N GLY A 315 -5.71 5.13 0.86
CA GLY A 315 -6.77 4.89 -0.14
C GLY A 315 -8.16 5.38 0.32
N ALA A 316 -8.49 5.21 1.60
CA ALA A 316 -9.72 5.75 2.16
C ALA A 316 -9.70 7.29 2.25
N LEU A 317 -8.58 7.87 2.72
CA LEU A 317 -8.40 9.31 2.79
C LEU A 317 -8.45 9.98 1.41
N ASN A 318 -7.95 9.31 0.37
CA ASN A 318 -7.94 9.86 -0.99
C ASN A 318 -9.35 10.05 -1.59
N LYS A 319 -10.39 9.45 -0.99
CA LYS A 319 -11.79 9.71 -1.37
C LYS A 319 -12.29 11.06 -0.86
N LEU A 320 -11.71 11.61 0.22
CA LEU A 320 -12.17 12.87 0.81
C LEU A 320 -11.94 14.07 -0.11
N PRO A 321 -10.76 14.27 -0.74
CA PRO A 321 -10.57 15.35 -1.69
C PRO A 321 -11.53 15.27 -2.87
N ILE A 322 -11.79 14.07 -3.38
CA ILE A 322 -12.72 13.85 -4.49
C ILE A 322 -14.16 14.24 -4.07
N ALA A 323 -14.56 13.91 -2.85
CA ALA A 323 -15.85 14.32 -2.29
C ALA A 323 -15.94 15.85 -2.11
N ILE A 324 -14.87 16.50 -1.64
CA ILE A 324 -14.81 17.97 -1.55
C ILE A 324 -14.93 18.61 -2.92
N SER A 325 -14.18 18.13 -3.92
CA SER A 325 -14.32 18.60 -5.30
C SER A 325 -15.74 18.34 -5.83
N GLY A 326 -16.36 17.24 -5.44
CA GLY A 326 -17.78 16.95 -5.65
C GLY A 326 -18.69 18.09 -5.20
N LEU A 327 -18.55 18.53 -3.95
CA LEU A 327 -19.38 19.57 -3.34
C LEU A 327 -19.07 20.99 -3.84
N VAL A 328 -17.83 21.26 -4.24
CA VAL A 328 -17.40 22.60 -4.68
C VAL A 328 -17.71 22.84 -6.16
N PHE A 329 -17.53 21.82 -7.01
CA PHE A 329 -17.66 21.95 -8.47
C PHE A 329 -18.99 21.46 -9.01
N PHE A 330 -19.72 20.62 -8.27
CA PHE A 330 -21.09 20.25 -8.60
C PHE A 330 -22.00 20.89 -7.56
N ASP A 331 -23.12 21.46 -8.01
CA ASP A 331 -24.12 22.15 -7.19
C ASP A 331 -24.95 21.15 -6.35
N ALA A 332 -24.24 20.23 -5.68
CA ALA A 332 -24.80 19.23 -4.81
C ALA A 332 -25.18 19.89 -3.48
N PRO A 333 -26.31 19.50 -2.88
CA PRO A 333 -26.76 20.09 -1.63
C PRO A 333 -25.73 19.86 -0.52
N VAL A 334 -25.10 20.95 -0.07
CA VAL A 334 -24.12 20.92 1.03
C VAL A 334 -24.87 20.82 2.34
N THR A 335 -24.81 19.65 2.98
CA THR A 335 -25.51 19.42 4.25
C THR A 335 -24.54 19.25 5.41
N LEU A 336 -24.97 19.72 6.59
CA LEU A 336 -24.15 19.66 7.80
C LEU A 336 -23.60 18.25 8.09
N PRO A 337 -24.40 17.16 7.92
CA PRO A 337 -23.89 15.80 8.09
C PRO A 337 -22.76 15.45 7.11
N SER A 338 -22.89 15.77 5.82
CA SER A 338 -21.86 15.49 4.80
C SER A 338 -20.55 16.24 5.06
N VAL A 339 -20.63 17.51 5.47
CA VAL A 339 -19.44 18.30 5.84
C VAL A 339 -18.78 17.75 7.10
N SER A 340 -19.58 17.39 8.12
CA SER A 340 -19.06 16.80 9.35
C SER A 340 -18.38 15.44 9.11
N ALA A 341 -18.92 14.62 8.21
CA ALA A 341 -18.32 13.35 7.82
C ALA A 341 -16.93 13.55 7.20
N ILE A 342 -16.79 14.53 6.29
CA ILE A 342 -15.50 14.86 5.67
C ILE A 342 -14.50 15.33 6.74
N PHE A 343 -14.92 16.21 7.64
CA PHE A 343 -14.08 16.71 8.73
C PHE A 343 -13.58 15.58 9.66
N VAL A 344 -14.48 14.70 10.11
CA VAL A 344 -14.12 13.54 10.94
C VAL A 344 -13.15 12.61 10.19
N GLY A 345 -13.31 12.45 8.87
CA GLY A 345 -12.40 11.69 8.03
C GLY A 345 -10.98 12.29 8.00
N PHE A 346 -10.85 13.61 7.91
CA PHE A 346 -9.54 14.29 7.99
C PHE A 346 -8.91 14.16 9.37
N VAL A 347 -9.69 14.35 10.44
CA VAL A 347 -9.22 14.15 11.83
C VAL A 347 -8.71 12.73 12.01
N SER A 348 -9.44 11.72 11.50
CA SER A 348 -8.99 10.33 11.50
C SER A 348 -7.62 10.17 10.82
N GLY A 349 -7.41 10.75 9.64
CA GLY A 349 -6.13 10.71 8.94
C GLY A 349 -4.99 11.38 9.71
N MET A 350 -5.24 12.52 10.35
CA MET A 350 -4.26 13.22 11.18
C MET A 350 -3.89 12.40 12.42
N VAL A 351 -4.88 11.82 13.10
CA VAL A 351 -4.64 10.91 14.25
C VAL A 351 -3.83 9.69 13.82
N TYR A 352 -4.07 9.14 12.62
CA TYR A 352 -3.27 8.06 12.07
C TYR A 352 -1.82 8.47 11.83
N ALA A 353 -1.60 9.62 11.20
CA ALA A 353 -0.27 10.14 10.92
C ALA A 353 0.51 10.34 12.23
N LEU A 354 -0.12 10.94 13.24
CA LEU A 354 0.47 11.09 14.58
C LEU A 354 0.75 9.75 15.24
N ALA A 355 -0.12 8.74 15.08
CA ALA A 355 0.13 7.40 15.57
C ALA A 355 1.40 6.80 14.94
N LYS A 356 1.57 6.93 13.61
CA LYS A 356 2.75 6.44 12.90
C LYS A 356 4.03 7.19 13.28
N VAL A 357 3.97 8.51 13.46
CA VAL A 357 5.11 9.30 13.96
C VAL A 357 5.52 8.81 15.34
N ARG A 358 4.56 8.67 16.28
CA ARG A 358 4.84 8.17 17.64
C ARG A 358 5.38 6.74 17.65
N GLU A 359 4.90 5.87 16.77
CA GLU A 359 5.44 4.51 16.60
C GLU A 359 6.88 4.52 16.09
N SER A 360 7.23 5.48 15.22
CA SER A 360 8.57 5.61 14.65
C SER A 360 9.56 6.29 15.61
N SER A 361 9.06 7.16 16.51
CA SER A 361 9.85 7.83 17.54
C SER A 361 10.07 7.02 18.81
N LYS A 362 9.31 5.94 19.04
CA LYS A 362 9.60 5.03 20.14
C LYS A 362 10.91 4.29 19.85
N PRO A 363 11.94 4.37 20.72
CA PRO A 363 13.10 3.52 20.57
C PRO A 363 12.64 2.06 20.57
N LYS A 364 13.30 1.20 19.78
CA LYS A 364 13.13 -0.25 19.84
C LYS A 364 13.65 -0.74 21.21
N THR A 365 12.92 -0.45 22.29
CA THR A 365 13.20 -0.97 23.63
C THR A 365 12.87 -2.46 23.64
N GLY A 366 13.87 -3.25 23.27
CA GLY A 366 13.77 -4.70 23.19
C GLY A 366 15.09 -5.41 22.86
N ILE A 367 16.25 -4.80 23.20
CA ILE A 367 17.57 -5.48 23.19
C ILE A 367 18.11 -5.54 24.63
N LEU A 368 17.24 -5.77 25.60
CA LEU A 368 17.66 -6.34 26.88
C LEU A 368 17.33 -7.83 26.80
N PRO A 369 18.29 -8.73 27.07
CA PRO A 369 18.06 -10.16 27.05
C PRO A 369 17.25 -10.56 28.28
N THR A 370 15.94 -10.33 28.27
CA THR A 370 15.03 -10.92 29.23
C THR A 370 14.33 -12.10 28.55
N SER A 371 14.73 -13.30 29.00
CA SER A 371 14.07 -14.60 28.90
C SER A 371 12.91 -14.71 27.90
N SER A 372 13.14 -15.53 26.87
CA SER A 372 12.17 -16.11 25.95
C SER A 372 10.74 -16.17 26.50
N ILE A 373 9.86 -15.32 25.97
CA ILE A 373 8.42 -15.57 26.01
C ILE A 373 8.19 -16.85 25.20
N PRO A 374 7.60 -17.92 25.76
CA PRO A 374 7.35 -19.15 25.00
C PRO A 374 6.43 -18.81 23.83
N MET A 375 6.96 -18.97 22.63
CA MET A 375 6.20 -18.87 21.39
C MET A 375 5.20 -20.04 21.38
N SER A 376 3.92 -19.77 21.09
CA SER A 376 2.94 -20.85 20.91
C SER A 376 3.44 -21.83 19.84
N ALA A 377 3.29 -23.13 20.08
CA ALA A 377 3.71 -24.19 19.14
C ALA A 377 3.09 -24.02 17.74
N SER A 378 1.93 -23.39 17.63
CA SER A 378 1.29 -23.02 16.36
C SER A 378 2.04 -21.94 15.57
N SER A 379 2.65 -20.98 16.27
CA SER A 379 3.45 -19.92 15.65
C SER A 379 4.81 -20.44 15.19
N GLN A 380 5.37 -21.42 15.91
CA GLN A 380 6.66 -22.02 15.61
C GLN A 380 6.56 -23.03 14.47
N SER A 381 5.52 -23.88 14.46
CA SER A 381 5.21 -24.78 13.33
C SER A 381 4.92 -24.03 12.03
N ASN A 382 4.17 -22.92 12.09
CA ASN A 382 4.00 -22.06 10.91
C ASN A 382 5.34 -21.49 10.43
N ARG A 383 6.22 -21.09 11.34
CA ARG A 383 7.54 -20.54 11.00
C ARG A 383 8.50 -21.58 10.40
N ASP A 384 8.40 -22.83 10.82
CA ASP A 384 9.20 -23.94 10.28
C ASP A 384 8.63 -24.47 8.96
N SER A 385 7.30 -24.48 8.80
CA SER A 385 6.64 -24.72 7.51
C SER A 385 6.90 -23.63 6.46
N LEU A 386 7.39 -22.45 6.89
CA LEU A 386 7.78 -21.34 6.02
C LEU A 386 9.21 -21.46 5.49
N LYS A 387 10.00 -22.44 5.96
CA LYS A 387 11.38 -22.72 5.50
C LYS A 387 11.50 -23.93 4.59
N ALA A 388 10.50 -24.82 4.60
CA ALA A 388 10.31 -25.86 3.58
C ALA A 388 9.53 -25.26 2.39
#